data_AF-A6EDP3-F1
#
_entry.id   AF-A6EDP3-F1
#
_cell.length_a   1.000
_cell.length_b   1.000
_cell.length_c   1.000
_cell.angle_alpha   90.00
_cell.angle_beta   90.00
_cell.angle_gamma   90.00
#
_symmetry.space_group_name_H-M   'P 1'
#
loop_
_entity.id
_entity.type
_entity.pdbx_description
1 polymer ?
#
loop_
_entity_poly.entity_id
_entity_poly.type
_entity_poly.pdbx_seq_one_letter_code
_entity_poly.pdbx_strand_id
1 'polypeptide(L)'
;MTTIEEEIWDYIDGHGTAAQLQATADKIVTDAAYAAIYHELQSVHQQIAEIDLDTPSMSFSRNVMEQLKSEPAPVRLRTKVDKRIIYSISAFFIASIAFLLADIFGQVKGSASSFDLNLDLATQGLRQAVSPMVLKVFLFVDVLLAFAYLDTLMKRRLRNHDTKNSVN
;
A
#
# COMPACT_ATOMS: atom_id res chain seq x y z
N MET A 1 20.30 28.50 5.50
CA MET A 1 21.36 27.93 6.37
C MET A 1 20.67 27.66 7.68
N THR A 2 20.45 26.41 8.04
CA THR A 2 19.93 26.04 9.36
C THR A 2 21.01 26.31 10.39
N THR A 3 20.66 26.94 11.50
CA THR A 3 21.62 27.20 12.58
C THR A 3 21.82 25.92 13.39
N ILE A 4 22.95 25.81 14.09
CA ILE A 4 23.25 24.66 14.97
C ILE A 4 22.13 24.46 16.00
N GLU A 5 21.56 25.57 16.49
CA GLU A 5 20.42 25.59 17.42
C GLU A 5 19.14 24.98 16.82
N GLU A 6 18.83 25.29 15.56
CA GLU A 6 17.62 24.79 14.88
C GLU A 6 17.68 23.27 14.68
N GLU A 7 18.84 22.74 14.28
CA GLU A 7 19.06 21.28 14.17
C GLU A 7 18.89 20.55 15.51
N ILE A 8 19.31 21.19 16.61
CA ILE A 8 19.18 20.62 17.96
C ILE A 8 17.74 20.70 18.46
N TRP A 9 17.01 21.79 18.16
CA TRP A 9 15.58 21.91 18.49
C TRP A 9 14.73 20.86 17.77
N ASP A 10 14.96 20.68 16.46
CA ASP A 10 14.31 19.63 15.67
C ASP A 10 14.56 18.24 16.29
N TYR A 11 15.77 17.99 16.80
CA TYR A 11 16.11 16.77 17.52
C TYR A 11 15.39 16.61 18.86
N ILE A 12 15.30 17.67 19.67
CA ILE A 12 14.60 17.66 20.97
C ILE A 12 13.09 17.43 20.79
N ASP A 13 12.47 18.05 19.78
CA ASP A 13 11.04 17.93 19.48
C ASP A 13 10.69 16.65 18.70
N GLY A 14 11.70 15.89 18.25
CA GLY A 14 11.52 14.69 17.44
C GLY A 14 11.00 14.99 16.02
N HIS A 15 11.19 16.22 15.55
CA HIS A 15 10.83 16.67 14.23
C HIS A 15 11.98 16.36 13.25
N GLY A 16 11.68 15.62 12.18
CA GLY A 16 12.66 15.27 11.15
C GLY A 16 12.66 13.81 10.76
N THR A 17 13.49 13.45 9.78
CA THR A 17 13.67 12.05 9.37
C THR A 17 14.59 11.32 10.33
N ALA A 18 14.42 10.00 10.48
CA ALA A 18 15.25 9.19 11.38
C ALA A 18 16.77 9.33 11.12
N ALA A 19 17.16 9.52 9.85
CA ALA A 19 18.54 9.74 9.47
C ALA A 19 19.10 11.10 9.93
N GLN A 20 18.27 12.16 9.94
CA GLN A 20 18.68 13.49 10.42
C GLN A 20 18.83 13.49 11.94
N LEU A 21 17.89 12.87 12.66
CA LEU A 21 17.96 12.74 14.11
C LEU A 21 19.22 12.00 14.57
N GLN A 22 19.59 10.93 13.85
CA GLN A 22 20.79 10.17 14.16
C GLN A 22 22.07 10.96 13.85
N ALA A 23 22.11 11.69 12.73
CA ALA A 23 23.23 12.58 12.42
C ALA A 23 23.40 13.69 13.47
N THR A 24 22.31 14.28 13.97
CA THR A 24 22.38 15.27 15.05
C THR A 24 22.84 14.65 16.37
N ALA A 25 22.38 13.43 16.71
CA ALA A 25 22.86 12.70 17.88
C ALA A 25 24.37 12.43 17.83
N ASP A 26 24.88 12.01 16.67
CA ASP A 26 26.32 11.78 16.46
C ASP A 26 27.11 13.09 16.59
N LYS A 27 26.58 14.22 16.08
CA LYS A 27 27.20 15.54 16.24
C LYS A 27 27.24 16.01 17.70
N ILE A 28 26.19 15.76 18.49
CA ILE A 28 26.15 16.10 19.93
C ILE A 28 27.23 15.35 20.71
N VAL A 29 27.53 14.11 20.34
CA VAL A 29 28.57 13.30 20.99
C VAL A 29 29.98 13.70 20.53
N THR A 30 30.14 14.09 19.27
CA THR A 30 31.45 14.29 18.64
C THR A 30 31.96 15.73 18.78
N ASP A 31 31.07 16.73 18.82
CA ASP A 31 31.42 18.15 18.83
C ASP A 31 31.03 18.82 20.16
N ALA A 32 32.02 19.42 20.82
CA ALA A 32 31.84 20.14 22.08
C ALA A 32 30.93 21.38 21.95
N ALA A 33 30.88 22.02 20.78
CA ALA A 33 29.99 23.15 20.53
C ALA A 33 28.52 22.72 20.48
N TYR A 34 28.22 21.58 19.84
CA TYR A 34 26.88 20.99 19.80
C TYR A 34 26.43 20.51 21.20
N ALA A 35 27.33 19.92 21.97
CA ALA A 35 27.03 19.48 23.34
C ALA A 35 26.67 20.65 24.27
N ALA A 36 27.40 21.77 24.19
CA ALA A 36 27.14 22.94 25.01
C ALA A 36 25.75 23.55 24.74
N ILE A 37 25.42 23.75 23.46
CA ILE A 37 24.12 24.28 23.02
C ILE A 37 22.99 23.31 23.38
N TYR A 38 23.20 21.99 23.22
CA TYR A 38 22.22 20.98 23.62
C TYR A 38 21.86 21.07 25.11
N HIS A 39 22.87 21.18 25.98
CA HIS A 39 22.62 21.31 27.41
C HIS A 39 21.91 22.61 27.79
N GLU A 40 22.23 23.71 27.12
CA GLU A 40 21.53 24.99 27.31
C GLU A 40 20.06 24.87 26.91
N LEU A 41 19.78 24.38 25.70
CA LEU A 41 18.42 24.20 25.19
C LEU A 41 17.61 23.21 26.02
N GLN A 42 18.24 22.12 26.47
CA GLN A 42 17.59 21.14 27.34
C GLN A 42 17.21 21.75 28.70
N SER A 43 18.05 22.63 29.25
CA SER A 43 17.75 23.32 30.50
C SER A 43 16.56 24.27 30.36
N VAL A 44 16.45 24.96 29.22
CA VAL A 44 15.30 25.82 28.89
C VAL A 44 14.04 25.00 28.69
N HIS A 45 14.11 23.89 27.94
CA HIS A 45 12.98 23.00 27.71
C HIS A 45 12.41 22.44 29.03
N GLN A 46 13.30 22.05 29.96
CA GLN A 46 12.90 21.59 31.30
C GLN A 46 12.21 22.70 32.12
N GLN A 47 12.75 23.92 32.10
CA GLN A 47 12.13 25.06 32.78
C GLN A 47 10.74 25.38 32.22
N ILE A 48 10.55 25.27 30.90
CA ILE A 48 9.24 25.46 30.26
C ILE A 48 8.27 24.34 30.64
N ALA A 49 8.75 23.09 30.73
CA ALA A 49 7.93 21.94 31.13
C ALA A 49 7.48 22.00 32.60
N GLU A 50 8.25 22.68 33.46
CA GLU A 50 7.89 22.94 34.87
C GLU A 50 6.89 24.09 35.05
N ILE A 51 6.63 24.89 34.01
CA ILE A 51 5.55 25.88 34.04
C ILE A 51 4.23 25.11 34.12
N ASP A 52 3.50 25.32 35.21
CA ASP A 52 2.18 24.74 35.41
C ASP A 52 1.29 25.20 34.25
N LEU A 53 0.89 24.26 33.41
CA LEU A 53 0.06 24.53 32.24
C LEU A 53 -1.34 24.88 32.74
N ASP A 54 -1.60 26.18 32.88
CA ASP A 54 -2.92 26.69 33.23
C ASP A 54 -3.97 26.07 32.32
N THR A 55 -4.97 25.43 32.93
CA THR A 55 -6.05 24.82 32.17
C THR A 55 -6.73 25.90 31.33
N PRO A 56 -6.98 25.66 30.03
CA PRO A 56 -7.64 26.65 29.19
C PRO A 56 -9.02 26.98 29.75
N SER A 57 -9.50 28.19 29.46
CA SER A 57 -10.82 28.60 29.91
C SER A 57 -11.92 27.66 29.39
N MET A 58 -12.95 27.45 30.19
CA MET A 58 -14.13 26.63 29.82
C MET A 58 -14.74 27.06 28.47
N SER A 59 -14.71 28.37 28.16
CA SER A 59 -15.23 28.91 26.90
C SER A 59 -14.36 28.55 25.70
N PHE A 60 -13.03 28.53 25.84
CA PHE A 60 -12.11 28.13 24.78
C PHE A 60 -12.29 26.65 24.41
N SER A 61 -12.29 25.77 25.41
CA SER A 61 -12.50 24.33 25.19
C SER A 61 -13.84 24.05 24.50
N ARG A 62 -14.91 24.75 24.91
CA ARG A 62 -16.23 24.66 24.26
C ARG A 62 -16.17 25.08 22.79
N ASN A 63 -15.59 26.24 22.51
CA ASN A 63 -15.53 26.79 21.15
C ASN A 63 -14.73 25.89 20.20
N VAL A 64 -13.60 25.33 20.66
CA VAL A 64 -12.77 24.40 19.87
C VAL A 64 -13.50 23.08 19.62
N MET A 65 -14.14 22.50 20.65
CA MET A 65 -14.88 21.24 20.51
C MET A 65 -16.13 21.39 19.64
N GLU A 66 -16.75 22.57 19.62
CA GLU A 66 -17.88 22.86 18.73
C GLU A 66 -17.45 22.93 17.26
N GLN A 67 -16.30 23.55 16.99
CA GLN A 67 -15.71 23.57 15.63
C GLN A 67 -15.27 22.16 15.18
N LEU A 68 -14.61 21.38 16.05
CA LEU A 68 -14.21 20.00 15.72
C LEU A 68 -15.39 19.07 15.43
N LYS A 69 -16.53 19.25 16.12
CA LYS A 69 -17.75 18.46 15.85
C LYS A 69 -18.39 18.79 14.50
N SER A 70 -18.19 20.01 14.01
CA SER A 70 -18.71 20.44 12.71
C SER A 70 -17.92 19.84 11.54
N GLU A 71 -16.68 19.41 11.78
CA GLU A 71 -15.87 18.71 10.80
C GLU A 71 -16.22 17.21 10.79
N PRO A 72 -16.61 16.64 9.65
CA PRO A 72 -16.88 15.22 9.57
C PRO A 72 -15.62 14.43 9.92
N ALA A 73 -15.72 13.56 10.93
CA ALA A 73 -14.63 12.68 11.35
C ALA A 73 -13.97 12.03 10.11
N PRO A 74 -12.64 11.88 10.06
CA PRO A 74 -11.94 11.38 8.89
C PRO A 74 -12.39 9.95 8.58
N VAL A 75 -13.39 9.86 7.70
CA VAL A 75 -13.93 8.58 7.26
C VAL A 75 -12.85 7.97 6.40
N ARG A 76 -12.35 6.79 6.77
CA ARG A 76 -11.49 6.00 5.89
C ARG A 76 -12.26 5.82 4.58
N LEU A 77 -11.86 6.54 3.53
CA LEU A 77 -12.37 6.44 2.17
C LEU A 77 -12.01 5.05 1.63
N ARG A 78 -12.69 4.01 2.10
CA ARG A 78 -12.74 2.74 1.40
C ARG A 78 -13.53 3.01 0.14
N THR A 79 -12.82 3.17 -0.97
CA THR A 79 -13.38 3.22 -2.31
C THR A 79 -14.37 2.06 -2.44
N LYS A 80 -15.67 2.38 -2.48
CA LYS A 80 -16.74 1.38 -2.65
C LYS A 80 -16.72 0.95 -4.10
N VAL A 81 -15.83 0.02 -4.44
CA VAL A 81 -15.89 -0.65 -5.75
C VAL A 81 -17.13 -1.55 -5.75
N ASP A 82 -18.03 -1.34 -6.71
CA ASP A 82 -19.20 -2.20 -6.88
C ASP A 82 -18.74 -3.62 -7.25
N LYS A 83 -19.22 -4.62 -6.51
CA LYS A 83 -18.94 -6.03 -6.76
C LYS A 83 -19.36 -6.46 -8.17
N ARG A 84 -20.37 -5.80 -8.77
CA ARG A 84 -20.80 -6.07 -10.14
C ARG A 84 -19.70 -5.80 -11.17
N ILE A 85 -18.92 -4.74 -10.97
CA ILE A 85 -17.78 -4.39 -11.84
C ILE A 85 -16.67 -5.45 -11.72
N ILE A 86 -16.42 -5.94 -10.51
CA ILE A 86 -15.43 -7.00 -10.30
C ILE A 86 -15.85 -8.29 -11.01
N TYR A 87 -17.12 -8.67 -10.92
CA TYR A 87 -17.63 -9.86 -11.61
C TYR A 87 -17.62 -9.72 -13.13
N SER A 88 -17.96 -8.55 -13.69
CA SER A 88 -17.96 -8.36 -15.14
C SER A 88 -16.55 -8.43 -15.73
N ILE A 89 -15.56 -7.79 -15.10
CA ILE A 89 -14.16 -7.86 -15.52
C ILE A 89 -13.66 -9.31 -15.41
N SER A 90 -13.92 -9.98 -14.28
CA SER A 90 -13.50 -11.38 -14.08
C SER A 90 -14.10 -12.33 -15.13
N ALA A 91 -15.39 -12.16 -15.44
CA ALA A 91 -16.07 -12.97 -16.45
C ALA A 91 -15.49 -12.75 -17.86
N PHE A 92 -15.12 -11.52 -18.20
CA PHE A 92 -14.48 -11.21 -19.49
C PHE A 92 -13.14 -11.93 -19.65
N PHE A 93 -12.27 -11.87 -18.64
CA PHE A 93 -10.97 -12.58 -18.68
C PHE A 93 -11.16 -14.10 -18.79
N ILE A 94 -12.05 -14.68 -17.99
CA ILE A 94 -12.33 -16.13 -18.06
C ILE A 94 -12.86 -16.53 -19.44
N ALA A 95 -13.78 -15.76 -20.01
CA ALA A 95 -14.32 -16.03 -21.34
C ALA A 95 -13.25 -15.91 -22.43
N SER A 96 -12.37 -14.90 -22.33
CA SER A 96 -11.24 -14.72 -23.26
C SER A 96 -10.26 -15.90 -23.21
N ILE A 97 -9.90 -16.37 -22.02
CA ILE A 97 -9.04 -17.55 -21.83
C ILE A 97 -9.72 -18.81 -22.39
N ALA A 98 -11.00 -19.02 -22.10
CA ALA A 98 -11.75 -20.18 -22.62
C ALA A 98 -11.78 -20.20 -24.15
N PHE A 99 -11.95 -19.03 -24.77
CA PHE A 99 -11.93 -18.88 -26.23
C PHE A 99 -10.55 -19.24 -26.81
N LEU A 100 -9.46 -18.73 -26.22
CA LEU A 100 -8.10 -19.05 -26.66
C LEU A 100 -7.76 -20.53 -26.48
N LEU A 101 -8.15 -21.13 -25.36
CA LEU A 101 -7.96 -22.56 -25.12
C LEU A 101 -8.73 -23.40 -26.14
N ALA A 102 -9.99 -23.05 -26.44
CA ALA A 102 -10.78 -23.77 -27.43
C ALA A 102 -10.14 -23.72 -28.83
N ASP A 103 -9.57 -22.58 -29.22
CA ASP A 103 -8.85 -22.43 -30.48
C ASP A 103 -7.58 -23.30 -30.51
N ILE A 104 -6.78 -23.28 -29.43
CA ILE A 104 -5.60 -24.16 -29.30
C ILE A 104 -6.01 -25.63 -29.41
N PHE A 105 -7.00 -26.08 -28.63
CA PHE A 105 -7.45 -27.48 -28.67
C PHE A 105 -8.03 -27.88 -30.03
N GLY A 106 -8.67 -26.96 -30.76
CA GLY A 106 -9.14 -27.18 -32.13
C GLY A 106 -8.00 -27.38 -33.14
N GLN A 107 -6.80 -26.86 -32.86
CA GLN A 107 -5.63 -26.93 -33.73
C GLN A 107 -4.64 -28.05 -33.36
N VAL A 108 -4.79 -28.70 -32.21
CA VAL A 108 -3.91 -29.79 -31.76
C VAL A 108 -4.16 -31.05 -32.61
N LYS A 109 -3.49 -31.15 -33.76
CA LYS A 109 -3.15 -32.43 -34.41
C LYS A 109 -1.86 -32.92 -33.77
N GLY A 110 -1.94 -34.03 -33.06
CA GLY A 110 -0.88 -34.54 -32.18
C GLY A 110 0.52 -34.53 -32.81
N SER A 111 1.39 -33.67 -32.28
CA SER A 111 2.83 -33.88 -32.28
C SER A 111 3.43 -33.10 -31.12
N ALA A 112 3.71 -33.83 -30.03
CA ALA A 112 4.41 -33.30 -28.87
C ALA A 112 5.92 -33.42 -29.11
N SER A 113 6.58 -32.32 -29.48
CA SER A 113 8.05 -32.27 -29.41
C SER A 113 8.64 -30.87 -29.26
N SER A 114 7.84 -29.82 -29.35
CA SER A 114 8.29 -28.47 -29.00
C SER A 114 7.08 -27.63 -28.62
N PHE A 115 7.07 -27.10 -27.39
CA PHE A 115 6.17 -26.02 -26.96
C PHE A 115 6.58 -24.71 -27.67
N ASP A 116 6.57 -24.72 -28.99
CA ASP A 116 6.64 -23.49 -29.76
C ASP A 116 5.20 -22.99 -29.88
N LEU A 117 4.86 -21.94 -29.11
CA LEU A 117 3.56 -21.26 -29.15
C LEU A 117 3.45 -20.49 -30.48
N ASN A 118 3.49 -21.20 -31.60
CA ASN A 118 3.05 -20.70 -32.88
C ASN A 118 1.53 -20.85 -32.91
N LEU A 119 0.82 -20.00 -32.15
CA LEU A 119 -0.64 -19.95 -32.20
C LEU A 119 -1.01 -19.48 -33.60
N ASP A 120 -1.42 -20.41 -34.46
CA ASP A 120 -1.98 -20.11 -35.77
C ASP A 120 -3.48 -19.82 -35.59
N LEU A 121 -3.79 -18.77 -34.81
CA LEU A 121 -5.17 -18.38 -34.54
C LEU A 121 -5.92 -18.31 -35.87
N ALA A 122 -6.97 -19.11 -36.02
CA ALA A 122 -7.75 -19.23 -37.27
C ALA A 122 -8.32 -17.88 -37.75
N THR A 123 -8.33 -16.89 -36.87
CA THR A 123 -8.64 -15.49 -37.14
C THR A 123 -7.39 -14.75 -37.63
N GLN A 124 -7.13 -14.80 -38.94
CA GLN A 124 -6.06 -14.01 -39.59
C GLN A 124 -6.11 -12.50 -39.22
N GLY A 125 -7.28 -11.96 -38.84
CA GLY A 125 -7.44 -10.59 -38.36
C GLY A 125 -6.88 -10.30 -36.96
N LEU A 126 -6.84 -11.27 -36.03
CA LEU A 126 -6.31 -11.05 -34.67
C LEU A 126 -4.78 -10.97 -34.65
N ARG A 127 -4.10 -11.72 -35.53
CA ARG A 127 -2.64 -11.61 -35.74
C ARG A 127 -2.22 -10.23 -36.26
N GLN A 128 -3.09 -9.58 -37.03
CA GLN A 128 -2.86 -8.22 -37.54
C GLN A 128 -3.14 -7.15 -36.49
N ALA A 129 -4.09 -7.39 -35.59
CA ALA A 129 -4.48 -6.45 -34.54
C ALA A 129 -3.62 -6.53 -33.27
N VAL A 130 -3.04 -7.69 -32.95
CA VAL A 130 -2.34 -7.93 -31.68
C VAL A 130 -1.00 -8.63 -31.91
N SER A 131 0.08 -8.04 -31.39
CA SER A 131 1.42 -8.61 -31.53
C SER A 131 1.60 -9.88 -30.68
N PRO A 132 2.43 -10.84 -31.11
CA PRO A 132 2.71 -12.07 -30.35
C PRO A 132 3.27 -11.80 -28.95
N MET A 133 3.99 -10.69 -28.76
CA MET A 133 4.50 -10.25 -27.45
C MET A 133 3.35 -9.90 -26.50
N VAL A 134 2.35 -9.16 -26.98
CA VAL A 134 1.19 -8.73 -26.18
C VAL A 134 0.36 -9.94 -25.76
N LEU A 135 0.13 -10.92 -26.64
CA LEU A 135 -0.56 -12.16 -26.29
C LEU A 135 0.19 -12.97 -25.23
N LYS A 136 1.52 -13.08 -25.36
CA LYS A 136 2.36 -13.79 -24.36
C LYS A 136 2.30 -13.12 -22.98
N VAL A 137 2.39 -11.78 -22.94
CA VAL A 137 2.29 -11.01 -21.68
C VAL A 137 0.89 -11.12 -21.08
N PHE A 138 -0.16 -11.04 -21.90
CA PHE A 138 -1.55 -11.18 -21.46
C PHE A 138 -1.78 -12.53 -20.78
N LEU A 139 -1.39 -13.63 -21.45
CA LEU A 139 -1.52 -14.99 -20.92
C LEU A 139 -0.70 -15.17 -19.63
N PHE A 140 0.50 -14.57 -19.56
CA PHE A 140 1.32 -14.60 -18.34
C PHE A 140 0.62 -13.90 -17.16
N VAL A 141 0.04 -12.72 -17.38
CA VAL A 141 -0.73 -11.99 -16.36
C VAL A 141 -1.97 -12.79 -15.94
N ASP A 142 -2.65 -13.43 -16.90
CA ASP A 142 -3.82 -14.27 -16.61
C ASP A 142 -3.47 -15.47 -15.72
N VAL A 143 -2.33 -16.12 -15.98
CA VAL A 143 -1.85 -17.23 -15.14
C VAL A 143 -1.56 -16.74 -13.72
N LEU A 144 -0.88 -15.59 -13.57
CA LEU A 144 -0.64 -15.00 -12.25
C LEU A 144 -1.94 -14.65 -11.53
N LEU A 145 -2.92 -14.08 -12.24
CA LEU A 145 -4.25 -13.78 -11.72
C LEU A 145 -4.98 -15.06 -11.28
N ALA A 146 -4.90 -16.13 -12.08
CA ALA A 146 -5.50 -17.42 -11.74
C ALA A 146 -4.87 -18.00 -10.46
N PHE A 147 -3.55 -17.97 -10.34
CA PHE A 147 -2.84 -18.42 -9.12
C PHE A 147 -3.23 -17.58 -7.90
N ALA A 148 -3.26 -16.25 -8.01
CA ALA A 148 -3.68 -15.37 -6.94
C ALA A 148 -5.15 -15.62 -6.54
N TYR A 149 -6.03 -15.82 -7.51
CA TYR A 149 -7.43 -16.14 -7.25
C TYR A 149 -7.57 -17.49 -6.54
N LEU A 150 -6.84 -18.52 -6.99
CA LEU A 150 -6.86 -19.85 -6.38
C LEU A 150 -6.34 -19.82 -4.94
N ASP A 151 -5.27 -19.07 -4.67
CA ASP A 151 -4.76 -18.84 -3.32
C ASP A 151 -5.80 -18.13 -2.42
N THR A 152 -6.45 -17.07 -2.92
CA THR A 152 -7.53 -16.40 -2.17
C THR A 152 -8.74 -17.30 -1.95
N LEU A 153 -9.08 -18.18 -2.90
CA LEU A 153 -10.18 -19.14 -2.79
C LEU A 153 -9.87 -20.20 -1.73
N MET A 154 -8.65 -20.73 -1.69
CA MET A 154 -8.20 -21.68 -0.65
C MET A 154 -8.21 -21.03 0.74
N LYS A 155 -7.67 -19.81 0.89
CA LYS A 155 -7.70 -19.05 2.15
C LYS A 155 -9.11 -18.73 2.65
N ARG A 156 -10.07 -18.56 1.73
CA ARG A 156 -11.49 -18.39 2.10
C ARG A 156 -12.09 -19.71 2.58
N ARG A 157 -11.78 -20.84 1.93
CA ARG A 157 -12.28 -22.16 2.35
C ARG A 157 -11.70 -22.61 3.69
N LEU A 158 -10.41 -22.37 3.94
CA LEU A 158 -9.74 -22.74 5.18
C LEU A 158 -10.32 -22.00 6.39
N ARG A 159 -10.52 -20.68 6.28
CA ARG A 159 -11.12 -19.85 7.32
C ARG A 159 -12.57 -20.18 7.64
N ASN A 160 -13.32 -20.71 6.68
CA ASN A 160 -14.69 -21.19 6.90
C ASN A 160 -14.75 -22.56 7.58
N HIS A 161 -13.64 -23.31 7.58
CA HIS A 161 -13.54 -24.60 8.27
C HIS A 161 -13.32 -24.38 9.77
N ASP A 162 -12.51 -23.39 10.16
CA ASP A 162 -12.25 -23.06 11.57
C ASP A 162 -13.50 -22.50 12.28
N THR A 163 -14.33 -21.71 11.59
CA THR A 163 -15.57 -21.15 12.17
C THR A 163 -16.69 -22.17 12.34
N LYS A 164 -16.68 -23.29 11.61
CA LYS A 164 -17.63 -24.40 11.83
C LYS A 164 -17.23 -25.29 13.01
N ASN A 165 -15.95 -25.35 13.35
CA ASN A 165 -15.44 -26.21 14.42
C ASN A 165 -15.48 -25.54 15.81
N SER A 166 -15.81 -24.25 15.90
CA SER A 166 -15.96 -23.51 17.16
C SER A 166 -17.41 -23.29 17.59
N VAL A 167 -18.38 -23.85 16.86
CA VAL A 167 -19.83 -23.68 17.10
C VAL A 167 -20.52 -25.03 17.38
N ASN A 168 -19.76 -26.13 17.42
CA ASN A 168 -20.21 -27.44 17.89
C ASN A 168 -19.47 -27.81 19.19
#